data_AF-A0A2M9P5U1-F1
#
_entry.id   AF-A0A2M9P5U1-F1
#
_cell.length_a   1.000
_cell.length_b   1.000
_cell.length_c   1.000
_cell.angle_alpha   90.00
_cell.angle_beta   90.00
_cell.angle_gamma   90.00
#
_symmetry.space_group_name_H-M   'P 1'
#
loop_
_entity.id
_entity.type
_entity.pdbx_description
1 polymer ?
#
loop_
_entity_poly.entity_id
_entity_poly.type
_entity_poly.pdbx_seq_one_letter_code
_entity_poly.pdbx_strand_id
1 'polypeptide(L)' 'MDMAKKIDDAVLDELLRGCERPEDLMADGGLMKELRKALMQRMLGAELTEHLGYEHGEAAPPVQTNRRNGSAARR' A
#
# COMPACT_ATOMS: atom_id res chain seq x y z
N MET A 1 -19.69 -11.80 -0.74
CA MET A 1 -18.75 -10.69 -0.92
C MET A 1 -17.89 -11.04 -2.10
N ASP A 2 -18.26 -10.54 -3.29
CA ASP A 2 -17.45 -10.72 -4.49
C ASP A 2 -16.22 -9.82 -4.34
N MET A 3 -15.11 -10.38 -3.88
CA MET A 3 -13.97 -9.63 -3.33
C MET A 3 -12.92 -9.25 -4.38
N ALA A 4 -13.09 -9.62 -5.65
CA ALA A 4 -12.14 -9.27 -6.70
C ALA A 4 -12.86 -8.62 -7.88
N LYS A 5 -12.89 -7.28 -7.89
CA LYS A 5 -13.15 -6.53 -9.12
C LYS A 5 -12.05 -6.90 -10.12
N LYS A 6 -12.41 -7.18 -11.39
CA LYS A 6 -11.41 -7.36 -12.45
C LYS A 6 -10.51 -6.13 -12.48
N ILE A 7 -9.19 -6.33 -12.44
CA ILE A 7 -8.23 -5.25 -12.66
C ILE A 7 -8.38 -4.81 -14.12
N ASP A 8 -8.44 -3.51 -14.34
CA ASP A 8 -8.50 -2.93 -15.68
C ASP A 8 -7.24 -3.32 -16.46
N ASP A 9 -7.40 -3.72 -17.72
CA ASP A 9 -6.30 -4.14 -18.57
C ASP A 9 -5.31 -2.98 -18.77
N ALA A 10 -5.78 -1.72 -18.77
CA ALA A 10 -4.91 -0.54 -18.83
C ALA A 10 -3.99 -0.40 -17.61
N VAL A 11 -4.45 -0.82 -16.43
CA VAL A 11 -3.64 -0.82 -15.20
C VAL A 11 -2.62 -1.95 -15.25
N LEU A 12 -2.99 -3.12 -15.81
CA LEU A 12 -2.04 -4.21 -16.01
C LEU A 12 -0.92 -3.81 -16.99
N ASP A 13 -1.27 -3.15 -18.09
CA ASP A 13 -0.31 -2.63 -19.07
C ASP A 13 0.61 -1.55 -18.47
N GLU A 14 0.07 -0.70 -17.59
CA GLU A 14 0.87 0.28 -16.86
C GLU A 14 1.84 -0.39 -15.88
N LEU A 15 1.37 -1.37 -15.10
CA LEU A 15 2.21 -2.11 -14.16
C LEU A 15 3.34 -2.87 -14.86
N LEU A 16 3.06 -3.48 -16.02
CA LEU A 16 4.05 -4.24 -16.79
C LEU A 16 4.97 -3.35 -17.65
N ARG A 17 4.78 -2.04 -17.67
CA ARG A 17 5.60 -1.13 -18.46
C ARG A 17 7.07 -1.20 -18.03
N GLY A 18 7.93 -1.64 -18.94
CA GLY A 18 9.36 -1.80 -18.68
C GLY A 18 9.75 -3.14 -18.04
N CYS A 19 8.79 -4.05 -17.80
CA CYS A 19 9.10 -5.46 -17.54
C CYS A 19 9.35 -6.15 -18.89
N GLU A 20 10.59 -6.54 -19.15
CA GLU A 20 10.97 -7.19 -20.41
C GLU A 20 11.00 -8.71 -20.26
N ARG A 21 11.21 -9.20 -19.04
CA ARG A 21 11.33 -10.62 -18.73
C ARG A 21 10.52 -11.02 -17.48
N PRO A 22 10.15 -12.31 -17.34
CA PRO A 22 9.42 -12.79 -16.17
C PRO A 22 10.15 -12.52 -14.84
N GLU A 23 11.48 -12.45 -14.84
CA GLU A 23 12.27 -12.18 -13.65
C GLU A 23 12.08 -10.75 -13.13
N ASP A 24 11.85 -9.77 -14.01
CA ASP A 24 11.57 -8.38 -13.61
C ASP A 24 10.29 -8.28 -12.77
N LEU A 25 9.36 -9.21 -13.01
CA LEU A 25 8.10 -9.32 -12.28
C LEU A 25 8.25 -10.16 -11.00
N MET A 26 8.91 -11.32 -11.10
CA MET A 26 8.82 -12.41 -10.11
C MET A 26 10.08 -12.63 -9.26
N ALA A 27 11.25 -12.10 -9.66
CA ALA A 27 12.48 -12.28 -8.89
C ALA A 27 12.45 -11.51 -7.57
N ASP A 28 13.43 -11.80 -6.70
CA ASP A 28 13.61 -11.02 -5.48
C ASP A 28 13.97 -9.56 -5.82
N GLY A 29 13.11 -8.64 -5.41
CA GLY A 29 13.21 -7.22 -5.78
C GLY A 29 12.44 -6.85 -7.05
N GLY A 30 11.77 -7.82 -7.70
CA GLY A 30 10.88 -7.59 -8.82
C GLY A 30 9.55 -6.92 -8.43
N LEU A 31 8.79 -6.53 -9.45
CA LEU A 31 7.56 -5.73 -9.30
C LEU A 31 6.54 -6.34 -8.33
N MET A 32 6.35 -7.66 -8.32
CA MET A 32 5.37 -8.30 -7.43
C MET A 32 5.67 -8.08 -5.94
N LYS A 33 6.95 -8.01 -5.57
CA LYS A 33 7.37 -7.76 -4.19
C LYS A 33 6.99 -6.36 -3.74
N GLU A 34 7.30 -5.36 -4.57
CA GLU A 34 6.97 -3.96 -4.28
C GLU A 34 5.46 -3.70 -4.35
N LEU A 35 4.75 -4.32 -5.30
CA LEU A 35 3.29 -4.21 -5.40
C LEU A 35 2.61 -4.75 -4.14
N ARG A 36 2.99 -5.96 -3.71
CA ARG A 36 2.44 -6.55 -2.47
C ARG A 36 2.72 -5.66 -1.27
N LYS A 37 3.92 -5.11 -1.16
CA LYS A 37 4.31 -4.19 -0.08
C LYS A 37 3.47 -2.91 -0.10
N ALA A 38 3.30 -2.28 -1.26
CA ALA A 38 2.50 -1.07 -1.41
C ALA A 38 1.03 -1.31 -1.01
N LEU A 39 0.45 -2.43 -1.43
CA LEU A 39 -0.92 -2.82 -1.06
C LEU A 39 -1.06 -3.01 0.46
N MET A 40 -0.15 -3.78 1.08
CA MET A 40 -0.16 -3.97 2.53
C MET A 40 -0.01 -2.66 3.30
N GLN A 41 0.92 -1.79 2.88
CA GLN A 41 1.12 -0.49 3.50
C GLN A 41 -0.13 0.39 3.42
N ARG A 42 -0.86 0.33 2.30
CA ARG A 42 -2.10 1.09 2.12
C ARG A 42 -3.23 0.57 3.02
N MET A 43 -3.34 -0.75 3.18
CA MET A 43 -4.29 -1.36 4.12
C MET A 43 -3.96 -1.00 5.57
N LEU A 44 -2.71 -1.17 5.99
CA LEU A 44 -2.26 -0.81 7.33
C LEU A 44 -2.43 0.69 7.64
N GLY A 45 -2.22 1.54 6.63
CA GLY A 45 -2.47 2.98 6.74
C GLY A 45 -3.94 3.30 6.97
N ALA A 46 -4.85 2.62 6.26
CA ALA A 46 -6.29 2.76 6.44
C ALA A 46 -6.73 2.29 7.83
N GLU A 47 -6.25 1.13 8.29
CA GLU A 47 -6.51 0.63 9.65
C GLU A 47 -6.01 1.61 10.73
N LEU A 48 -4.84 2.22 10.52
CA LEU A 48 -4.30 3.21 11.45
C LEU A 48 -5.13 4.50 11.44
N THR A 49 -5.62 4.93 10.27
CA THR A 49 -6.55 6.07 10.16
C THR A 49 -7.84 5.76 10.91
N GLU A 50 -8.42 4.57 10.73
CA GLU A 50 -9.63 4.13 11.44
C GLU A 50 -9.41 4.11 12.96
N HIS A 51 -8.27 3.57 13.41
CA HIS A 51 -7.95 3.48 14.83
C HIS A 51 -7.75 4.85 15.50
N LEU A 52 -7.11 5.79 14.80
CA LEU A 52 -6.78 7.11 15.33
C LEU A 52 -7.88 8.16 15.08
N GLY A 53 -8.74 7.94 14.09
CA GLY A 53 -9.84 8.84 13.73
C GLY A 53 -9.43 10.09 12.95
N TYR A 54 -8.24 10.11 12.33
CA TYR A 54 -7.78 11.21 11.46
C TYR A 54 -6.75 10.72 10.44
N GLU A 55 -6.65 11.42 9.30
CA GLU A 55 -5.77 11.04 8.20
C GLU A 55 -4.31 11.44 8.41
N HIS A 56 -3.44 10.97 7.50
CA HIS A 56 -2.03 11.36 7.51
C HIS A 56 -1.89 12.86 7.22
N GLY A 57 -1.20 13.59 8.08
CA GLY A 57 -0.98 15.02 7.91
C GLY A 57 -2.14 15.89 8.43
N GLU A 58 -3.25 15.31 8.88
CA GLU A 58 -4.33 16.05 9.49
C GLU A 58 -4.05 16.37 10.97
N ALA A 59 -4.69 17.43 11.45
CA ALA A 59 -4.63 17.81 12.85
C ALA A 59 -5.34 16.76 13.69
N ALA A 60 -4.56 16.12 14.55
CA ALA A 60 -5.03 15.15 15.52
C ALA A 60 -6.06 15.76 16.51
N PRO A 61 -7.16 15.05 16.84
CA PRO A 61 -8.11 15.45 17.88
C PRO A 61 -7.44 15.91 19.19
N PRO A 62 -8.00 16.91 19.89
CA PRO A 62 -7.35 17.55 21.03
C PRO A 62 -7.21 16.64 22.26
N VAL A 63 -8.15 15.70 22.46
CA VAL A 63 -8.23 14.86 23.65
C VAL A 63 -7.91 13.40 23.29
N GLN A 64 -6.71 13.15 22.80
CA GLN A 64 -6.20 11.78 22.59
C GLN A 64 -4.78 11.63 23.13
N THR A 65 -4.51 10.47 23.71
CA THR A 65 -3.20 10.09 24.26
C THR A 65 -2.27 9.46 23.21
N ASN A 66 -2.83 8.87 22.15
CA ASN A 66 -2.06 8.25 21.06
C ASN A 66 -1.92 9.22 19.88
N ARG A 67 -0.80 9.14 19.15
CA ARG A 67 -0.50 10.01 18.01
C ARG A 67 0.16 9.20 16.90
N ARG A 68 -0.15 9.56 15.65
CA ARG A 68 0.55 9.05 14.48
C ARG A 68 2.01 9.53 14.55
N ASN A 69 2.94 8.59 14.64
CA ASN A 69 4.37 8.86 14.84
C ASN A 69 5.23 8.35 13.68
N GLY A 70 4.89 8.79 12.47
CA GLY A 70 5.61 8.42 11.25
C GLY A 70 5.47 6.95 10.84
N SER A 71 6.42 6.47 10.03
CA SER A 71 6.48 5.09 9.52
C SER A 71 7.87 4.50 9.77
N ALA A 72 7.94 3.22 10.09
CA ALA A 72 9.20 2.49 10.20
C ALA A 72 9.29 1.39 9.14
N ALA A 73 10.44 1.28 8.48
CA ALA A 73 10.75 0.13 7.65
C ALA A 73 11.22 -1.02 8.54
N ARG A 74 10.56 -2.17 8.47
CA ARG A 74 11.16 -3.42 8.96
C ARG A 74 12.02 -4.02 7.85
N ARG A 75 13.26 -4.37 8.21
CA ARG A 75 14.18 -5.15 7.37
C ARG A 75 13.67 -6.57 7.21
#